data_AF-A0A848B683-F1
#
_entry.id   AF-A0A848B683-F1
#
_cell.length_a   1.000
_cell.length_b   1.000
_cell.length_c   1.000
_cell.angle_alpha   90.00
_cell.angle_beta   90.00
_cell.angle_gamma   90.00
#
_symmetry.space_group_name_H-M   'P 1'
#
loop_
_entity.id
_entity.type
_entity.pdbx_description
1 polymer ?
#
loop_
_entity_poly.entity_id
_entity_poly.type
_entity_poly.pdbx_seq_one_letter_code
_entity_poly.pdbx_strand_id
1 'polypeptide(L)'
;MRTLYQDAHLMGQEGSYDLLVADGKFEAVAPHIEAEAECVDLGGQLVIPPYVEPHIHLDAVYAGGRNGTGTLFEGIRRWSEVKASYTEASIRARALAAIRAE
;
A
#
# COMPACT_ATOMS: atom_id res chain seq x y z
N MET A 1 17.45 -15.35 2.79
CA MET A 1 17.86 -14.87 4.13
C MET A 1 16.64 -14.97 5.04
N ARG A 2 16.81 -15.42 6.28
CA ARG A 2 15.72 -15.58 7.25
C ARG A 2 15.67 -14.38 8.17
N THR A 3 14.47 -13.85 8.39
CA THR A 3 14.22 -12.77 9.35
C THR A 3 13.11 -13.21 10.29
N LEU A 4 13.35 -13.09 11.59
CA LEU A 4 12.41 -13.34 12.67
C LEU A 4 11.90 -12.00 13.19
N TYR A 5 10.63 -11.69 12.94
CA TYR A 5 9.96 -10.53 13.50
C TYR A 5 9.33 -10.93 14.83
N GLN A 6 9.72 -10.28 15.93
CA GLN A 6 9.28 -10.64 17.28
C GLN A 6 8.29 -9.64 17.84
N ASP A 7 7.49 -10.09 18.82
CA ASP A 7 6.55 -9.26 19.57
C ASP A 7 5.52 -8.51 18.70
N ALA A 8 4.94 -9.22 17.72
CA ALA A 8 3.86 -8.69 16.89
C ALA A 8 2.51 -8.85 17.59
N HIS A 9 1.67 -7.81 17.52
CA HIS A 9 0.25 -7.95 17.82
C HIS A 9 -0.50 -8.31 16.52
N LEU A 10 -1.39 -9.31 16.56
CA LEU A 10 -2.18 -9.71 15.39
C LEU A 10 -3.65 -9.36 15.58
N MET A 11 -4.32 -8.95 14.50
CA MET A 11 -5.75 -8.62 14.53
C MET A 11 -6.58 -9.83 14.95
N GLY A 12 -7.39 -9.66 16.00
CA GLY A 12 -8.31 -10.70 16.49
C GLY A 12 -7.63 -11.85 17.24
N GLN A 13 -6.35 -11.73 17.57
CA GLN A 13 -5.62 -12.67 18.43
C GLN A 13 -5.25 -11.99 19.76
N GLU A 14 -5.29 -12.75 20.85
CA GLU A 14 -4.76 -12.30 22.14
C GLU A 14 -3.26 -12.64 22.23
N GLY A 15 -2.49 -11.75 22.87
CA GLY A 15 -1.06 -11.92 23.09
C GLY A 15 -0.17 -11.48 21.92
N SER A 16 1.13 -11.68 22.08
CA SER A 16 2.15 -11.38 21.07
C SER A 16 2.58 -12.64 20.31
N TYR A 17 3.06 -12.42 19.09
CA TYR A 17 3.44 -13.47 18.14
C TYR A 17 4.77 -13.13 17.46
N ASP A 18 5.52 -14.17 17.16
CA ASP A 18 6.70 -14.11 16.32
C ASP A 18 6.32 -14.55 14.89
N LEU A 19 6.89 -13.89 13.87
CA LEU A 19 6.74 -14.22 12.45
C LEU A 19 8.11 -14.53 11.84
N LEU A 20 8.32 -15.78 11.43
CA LEU A 20 9.52 -16.19 10.71
C LEU A 20 9.28 -16.07 9.21
N VAL A 21 10.10 -15.26 8.53
CA VAL A 21 10.03 -15.03 7.09
C VAL A 21 11.29 -15.58 6.41
N ALA A 22 11.10 -16.40 5.38
CA ALA A 22 12.15 -16.93 4.53
C ALA A 22 11.71 -16.80 3.06
N ASP A 23 12.62 -16.30 2.21
CA ASP A 23 12.40 -16.18 0.76
C ASP A 23 11.07 -15.50 0.38
N GLY A 24 10.74 -14.43 1.13
CA GLY A 24 9.55 -13.60 0.92
C GLY A 24 8.23 -14.26 1.35
N LYS A 25 8.28 -15.35 2.15
CA LYS A 25 7.10 -16.07 2.64
C LYS A 25 7.19 -16.29 4.15
N PHE A 26 6.02 -16.34 4.80
CA PHE A 26 5.94 -16.80 6.18
C PHE A 26 6.25 -18.30 6.24
N GLU A 27 7.32 -18.67 6.93
CA GLU A 27 7.68 -20.05 7.24
C GLU A 27 6.93 -20.55 8.48
N ALA A 28 6.78 -19.68 9.50
CA ALA A 28 6.02 -19.95 10.71
C ALA A 28 5.47 -18.67 11.35
N VAL A 29 4.34 -18.80 12.04
CA VAL A 29 3.73 -17.77 12.90
C VAL A 29 3.27 -18.45 14.19
N ALA A 30 3.80 -18.05 15.34
CA ALA A 30 3.50 -18.66 16.63
C ALA A 30 3.79 -17.67 17.78
N PRO A 31 3.25 -17.86 19.00
CA PRO A 31 3.52 -16.97 20.13
C PRO A 31 5.01 -16.79 20.48
N HIS A 32 5.83 -17.79 20.15
CA HIS A 32 7.27 -17.73 20.29
C HIS A 32 7.94 -18.65 19.25
N ILE A 33 9.02 -18.20 18.61
CA ILE A 33 9.81 -18.99 17.66
C ILE A 33 11.29 -18.89 18.01
N GLU A 34 11.93 -20.04 18.23
CA GLU A 34 13.39 -20.15 18.27
C GLU A 34 13.91 -20.47 16.87
N ALA A 35 14.68 -19.56 16.26
CA ALA A 35 15.26 -19.75 14.94
C ALA A 35 16.61 -19.02 14.80
N GLU A 36 17.53 -19.62 14.06
CA GLU A 36 18.75 -18.93 13.60
C GLU A 36 18.39 -18.01 12.42
N ALA A 37 18.10 -16.74 12.72
CA ALA A 37 17.66 -15.72 11.78
C ALA A 37 18.11 -14.32 12.22
N GLU A 38 18.03 -13.34 11.33
CA GLU A 38 18.11 -11.94 11.74
C GLU A 38 16.86 -11.59 12.55
N CYS A 39 17.03 -11.07 13.77
CA CYS A 39 15.89 -10.70 14.62
C CYS A 39 15.54 -9.22 14.48
N VAL A 40 14.24 -8.95 14.35
CA VAL A 40 13.66 -7.61 14.34
C VAL A 40 12.55 -7.57 15.40
N ASP A 41 12.75 -6.81 16.47
CA ASP A 41 11.72 -6.60 17.49
C ASP A 41 10.71 -5.54 17.00
N LEU A 42 9.43 -5.91 16.97
CA LEU A 42 8.33 -5.02 16.57
C LEU A 42 7.72 -4.26 17.76
N GLY A 43 8.14 -4.54 19.00
CA GLY A 43 7.76 -3.77 20.19
C GLY A 43 6.25 -3.69 20.43
N GLY A 44 5.53 -4.79 20.19
CA GLY A 44 4.09 -4.90 20.39
C GLY A 44 3.26 -4.21 19.32
N GLN A 45 3.86 -3.79 18.20
CA GLN A 45 3.15 -3.13 17.12
C GLN A 45 2.22 -4.11 16.38
N LEU A 46 1.11 -3.54 15.87
CA LEU A 46 0.14 -4.28 15.09
C LEU A 46 0.72 -4.66 13.72
N VAL A 47 0.71 -5.95 13.41
CA VAL A 47 1.02 -6.46 12.07
C VAL A 47 -0.28 -6.81 11.35
N ILE A 48 -0.47 -6.20 10.20
CA ILE A 48 -1.59 -6.45 9.28
C ILE A 48 -1.07 -6.76 7.88
N PRO A 49 -1.85 -7.47 7.05
CA PRO A 49 -1.56 -7.50 5.62
C PRO A 49 -1.50 -6.08 5.05
N PRO A 50 -0.82 -5.87 3.90
CA PRO A 50 -0.78 -4.58 3.23
C PRO A 50 -2.18 -4.01 3.02
N TYR A 51 -2.31 -2.68 3.13
CA TYR A 51 -3.52 -1.99 2.72
C TYR A 51 -3.82 -2.23 1.24
N VAL A 52 -5.10 -2.14 0.90
CA VAL A 52 -5.60 -2.28 -0.47
C VAL A 52 -6.38 -1.02 -0.82
N GLU A 53 -6.00 -0.38 -1.93
CA GLU A 53 -6.79 0.65 -2.60
C GLU A 53 -7.62 -0.04 -3.71
N PRO A 54 -8.91 -0.35 -3.46
CA PRO A 54 -9.73 -1.09 -4.42
C PRO A 54 -10.27 -0.21 -5.56
N HIS A 55 -10.28 1.11 -5.43
CA HIS A 55 -10.86 2.03 -6.39
C HIS A 55 -10.11 3.36 -6.45
N ILE A 56 -9.16 3.44 -7.38
CA ILE A 56 -8.48 4.68 -7.77
C ILE A 56 -8.39 4.83 -9.29
N HIS A 57 -8.44 6.06 -9.77
CA HIS A 57 -8.25 6.41 -11.19
C HIS A 57 -6.82 6.93 -11.42
N LEU A 58 -5.85 6.03 -11.63
CA LEU A 58 -4.44 6.40 -11.83
C LEU A 58 -4.18 7.15 -13.14
N ASP A 59 -5.05 7.02 -14.14
CA ASP A 59 -4.98 7.77 -15.39
C ASP A 59 -5.30 9.26 -15.20
N ALA A 60 -6.18 9.56 -14.25
CA ALA A 60 -6.64 10.90 -13.92
C ALA A 60 -5.96 11.52 -12.68
N VAL A 61 -5.06 10.79 -12.00
CA VAL A 61 -4.37 11.31 -10.81
C VAL A 61 -3.46 12.48 -11.16
N TYR A 62 -3.49 13.52 -10.32
CA TYR A 62 -2.80 14.80 -10.57
C TYR A 62 -3.10 15.39 -11.97
N ALA A 63 -4.28 15.11 -12.52
CA ALA A 63 -4.74 15.75 -13.74
C ALA A 63 -5.16 17.20 -13.47
N GLY A 64 -5.01 18.04 -14.50
CA GLY A 64 -5.51 19.41 -14.48
C GLY A 64 -7.03 19.45 -14.68
N GLY A 65 -7.57 20.65 -14.85
CA GLY A 65 -9.01 20.84 -15.06
C GLY A 65 -9.75 20.99 -13.74
N ARG A 66 -9.70 22.20 -13.18
CA ARG A 66 -10.38 22.53 -11.92
C ARG A 66 -11.88 22.27 -12.07
N ASN A 67 -12.41 21.41 -11.21
CA ASN A 67 -13.85 21.22 -11.04
C ASN A 67 -14.38 22.36 -10.15
N GLY A 68 -14.99 23.39 -10.76
CA GLY A 68 -15.42 24.59 -10.05
C GLY A 68 -16.65 24.38 -9.17
N THR A 69 -17.60 23.59 -9.65
CA THR A 69 -18.85 23.26 -8.95
C THR A 69 -18.71 22.07 -8.00
N GLY A 70 -17.68 21.23 -8.18
CA GLY A 70 -17.50 20.01 -7.40
C GLY A 70 -18.43 18.86 -7.82
N THR A 71 -19.16 19.00 -8.92
CA THR A 71 -20.11 17.97 -9.38
C THR A 71 -19.41 16.86 -10.18
N LEU A 72 -19.97 15.64 -10.14
CA LEU A 72 -19.49 14.51 -10.94
C LEU A 72 -19.47 14.84 -12.44
N PHE A 73 -20.54 15.42 -12.96
CA PHE A 73 -20.68 15.70 -14.39
C PHE A 73 -19.72 16.80 -14.87
N GLU A 74 -19.48 17.83 -14.06
CA GLU A 74 -18.40 18.77 -14.37
C GLU A 74 -17.05 18.05 -14.37
N GLY A 75 -16.77 17.21 -13.37
CA GLY A 75 -15.53 16.42 -13.31
C GLY A 75 -15.31 15.57 -14.55
N ILE A 76 -16.32 14.84 -15.01
CA ILE A 76 -16.27 14.05 -16.25
C ILE A 76 -15.97 14.94 -17.47
N ARG A 77 -16.64 16.09 -17.59
CA ARG A 77 -16.40 17.03 -18.69
C ARG A 77 -14.98 17.58 -18.64
N ARG A 78 -14.50 18.02 -17.47
CA ARG A 78 -13.14 18.54 -17.26
C ARG A 78 -12.09 17.50 -17.59
N TRP A 79 -12.29 16.27 -17.13
CA TRP A 79 -11.42 15.15 -17.48
C TRP A 79 -11.36 14.92 -18.99
N SER A 80 -12.52 14.91 -19.67
CA SER A 80 -12.60 14.76 -21.12
C SER A 80 -11.81 15.85 -21.86
N GLU A 81 -11.89 17.10 -21.38
CA GLU A 81 -11.13 18.24 -21.93
C GLU A 81 -9.61 18.06 -21.80
N VAL A 82 -9.13 17.69 -20.61
CA VAL A 82 -7.67 17.60 -20.37
C VAL A 82 -7.07 16.31 -20.91
N LYS A 83 -7.83 15.21 -20.99
CA LYS A 83 -7.34 13.91 -21.43
C LYS A 83 -6.75 13.95 -22.84
N ALA A 84 -7.33 14.76 -23.73
CA ALA A 84 -6.84 14.91 -25.11
C ALA A 84 -5.41 15.46 -25.19
N SER A 85 -4.93 16.15 -24.15
CA SER A 85 -3.57 16.70 -24.07
C SER A 85 -2.53 15.75 -23.49
N TYR A 86 -2.94 14.59 -22.96
CA TYR A 86 -2.04 13.67 -22.28
C TYR A 86 -1.44 12.62 -23.19
N THR A 87 -0.16 12.37 -22.97
CA THR A 87 0.60 11.27 -23.56
C THR A 87 0.71 10.12 -22.57
N GLU A 88 0.95 8.90 -23.08
CA GLU A 88 1.24 7.73 -22.25
C GLU A 88 2.34 8.01 -21.21
N ALA A 89 3.45 8.65 -21.64
CA ALA A 89 4.55 9.01 -20.76
C ALA A 89 4.11 9.94 -19.61
N SER A 90 3.27 10.95 -19.90
CA SER A 90 2.75 11.86 -18.87
C SER A 90 1.83 11.16 -17.87
N ILE A 91 1.00 10.23 -18.35
CA ILE A 91 0.11 9.42 -17.51
C ILE A 91 0.94 8.51 -16.60
N ARG A 92 1.91 7.78 -17.17
CA ARG A 92 2.82 6.90 -16.41
C ARG A 92 3.58 7.66 -15.33
N ALA A 93 4.10 8.85 -15.65
CA ALA A 93 4.83 9.67 -14.69
C ALA A 93 3.97 10.05 -13.47
N ARG A 94 2.72 10.47 -13.70
CA ARG A 94 1.78 10.83 -12.61
C ARG A 94 1.30 9.62 -11.82
N ALA A 95 0.96 8.52 -12.49
CA ALA A 95 0.57 7.28 -11.83
C ALA A 95 1.68 6.77 -10.89
N LEU A 96 2.93 6.76 -11.35
CA LEU A 96 4.08 6.38 -10.53
C LEU A 96 4.36 7.37 -9.39
N ALA A 97 4.09 8.66 -9.60
CA ALA A 97 4.18 9.65 -8.53
C ALA A 97 3.13 9.39 -7.44
N ALA A 98 1.90 9.06 -7.83
CA ALA A 98 0.82 8.72 -6.89
C ALA A 98 1.13 7.46 -6.09
N ILE A 99 1.57 6.37 -6.75
CA ILE A 99 1.95 5.11 -6.09
C ILE A 99 3.05 5.30 -5.04
N ARG A 100 3.94 6.28 -5.21
CA ARG A 100 5.04 6.57 -4.27
C ARG A 100 4.68 7.57 -3.17
N ALA A 101 3.57 8.27 -3.31
CA ALA A 101 3.10 9.25 -2.32
C ALA A 101 2.29 8.58 -1.20
N GLU A 102 1.80 7.37 -1.47
CA GLU A 102 1.29 6.41 -0.46
C GLU A 102 2.45 5.68 0.22
#